data_AF-A0AAW3ZX96-F1
#
_entry.id   AF-A0AAW3ZX96-F1
#
_cell.length_a   1.000
_cell.length_b   1.000
_cell.length_c   1.000
_cell.angle_alpha   90.00
_cell.angle_beta   90.00
_cell.angle_gamma   90.00
#
_symmetry.space_group_name_H-M   'P 1'
#
loop_
_entity.id
_entity.type
_entity.pdbx_description
1 polymer ?
#
loop_
_entity_poly.entity_id
_entity_poly.type
_entity_poly.pdbx_seq_one_letter_code
_entity_poly.pdbx_strand_id
1 'polypeptide(L)'
;MQDIFDGSLRDKFFEILFYADKNIVSNELDKIFEELIAMREICEQKGISNTEILSFKSTNPQGLQDGLNDLYIGLSGEILSQNE
;
A
#
# COMPACT_ATOMS: atom_id res chain seq x y z
N MET A 1 -4.53 -28.77 -7.28
CA MET A 1 -4.30 -27.35 -7.61
C MET A 1 -4.68 -26.53 -6.39
N GLN A 2 -3.92 -26.72 -5.31
CA GLN A 2 -4.07 -26.15 -3.98
C GLN A 2 -2.64 -26.12 -3.43
N ASP A 3 -2.28 -25.08 -2.68
CA ASP A 3 -0.95 -24.80 -2.08
C ASP A 3 -0.11 -23.67 -2.72
N ILE A 4 -0.75 -22.60 -3.21
CA ILE A 4 -0.08 -21.28 -3.47
C ILE A 4 -0.73 -20.16 -2.60
N PHE A 5 -1.56 -20.52 -1.61
CA PHE A 5 -2.37 -19.57 -0.82
C PHE A 5 -2.25 -19.71 0.70
N ASP A 6 -1.05 -19.91 1.23
CA ASP A 6 -0.84 -20.08 2.69
C ASP A 6 -0.19 -18.86 3.38
N GLY A 7 -0.71 -17.65 3.13
CA GLY A 7 -0.19 -16.42 3.72
C GLY A 7 -1.13 -15.22 3.52
N SER A 8 -1.04 -14.19 4.37
CA SER A 8 -1.86 -12.98 4.22
C SER A 8 -1.48 -12.22 2.93
N LEU A 9 -2.39 -11.42 2.37
CA LEU A 9 -2.09 -10.58 1.19
C LEU A 9 -0.87 -9.68 1.42
N ARG A 10 -0.70 -9.23 2.66
CA ARG A 10 0.49 -8.51 3.11
C ARG A 10 1.74 -9.35 2.92
N ASP A 11 1.75 -10.59 3.41
CA ASP A 11 2.94 -11.44 3.38
C ASP A 11 3.36 -11.74 1.93
N LYS A 12 2.38 -12.06 1.07
CA LYS A 12 2.62 -12.26 -0.36
C LYS A 12 3.17 -11.02 -1.05
N PHE A 13 2.61 -9.85 -0.75
CA PHE A 13 3.12 -8.60 -1.28
C PHE A 13 4.59 -8.39 -0.88
N PHE A 14 4.94 -8.61 0.40
CA PHE A 14 6.31 -8.46 0.85
C PHE A 14 7.26 -9.50 0.25
N GLU A 15 6.81 -10.74 0.02
CA GLU A 15 7.58 -11.73 -0.75
C GLU A 15 7.91 -11.18 -2.15
N ILE A 16 6.90 -10.75 -2.92
CA ILE A 16 7.08 -10.17 -4.26
C ILE A 16 8.05 -8.98 -4.21
N LEU A 17 7.83 -8.06 -3.26
CA LEU A 17 8.64 -6.87 -3.09
C LEU A 17 10.10 -7.20 -2.78
N PHE A 18 10.38 -8.25 -2.00
CA PHE A 18 11.76 -8.63 -1.66
C PHE A 18 12.48 -9.42 -2.76
N TYR A 19 11.75 -10.07 -3.66
CA TYR A 19 12.33 -10.82 -4.78
C TYR A 19 12.43 -10.03 -6.09
N ALA A 20 11.69 -8.92 -6.24
CA ALA A 20 11.72 -8.08 -7.44
C ALA A 20 13.02 -7.26 -7.57
N ASP A 21 13.29 -6.75 -8.78
CA ASP A 21 14.44 -5.87 -9.01
C ASP A 21 14.35 -4.61 -8.15
N LYS A 22 15.49 -4.22 -7.56
CA LYS A 22 15.57 -3.10 -6.64
C LYS A 22 15.08 -1.79 -7.28
N ASN A 23 15.35 -1.56 -8.56
CA ASN A 23 14.95 -0.31 -9.21
C ASN A 23 13.43 -0.28 -9.43
N ILE A 24 12.82 -1.40 -9.81
CA ILE A 24 11.36 -1.52 -9.93
C ILE A 24 10.71 -1.21 -8.58
N VAL A 25 11.18 -1.86 -7.51
CA VAL A 25 10.65 -1.63 -6.15
C VAL A 25 10.84 -0.19 -5.71
N SER A 26 12.01 0.40 -5.98
CA SER A 26 12.29 1.79 -5.59
C SER A 26 11.37 2.76 -6.32
N ASN A 27 11.16 2.58 -7.63
CA ASN A 27 10.25 3.39 -8.42
C ASN A 27 8.80 3.30 -7.93
N GLU A 28 8.32 2.09 -7.61
CA GLU A 28 6.96 1.92 -7.07
C GLU A 28 6.80 2.53 -5.68
N LEU A 29 7.81 2.42 -4.81
CA LEU A 29 7.80 3.07 -3.50
C LEU A 29 7.81 4.60 -3.62
N ASP A 30 8.58 5.16 -4.55
CA ASP A 30 8.64 6.61 -4.78
C ASP A 30 7.25 7.14 -5.18
N LYS A 31 6.53 6.45 -6.07
CA LYS A 31 5.14 6.82 -6.45
C LYS A 31 4.21 6.86 -5.23
N ILE A 32 4.28 5.85 -4.36
CA ILE A 32 3.46 5.79 -3.13
C ILE A 32 3.82 6.93 -2.18
N PHE A 33 5.11 7.28 -2.06
CA PHE A 33 5.56 8.37 -1.21
C PHE A 33 5.09 9.72 -1.73
N GLU A 34 5.17 9.96 -3.04
CA GLU A 34 4.64 11.15 -3.68
C GLU A 34 3.13 11.31 -3.42
N GLU A 35 2.36 10.24 -3.59
CA GLU A 35 0.92 10.25 -3.32
C GLU A 35 0.62 10.52 -1.84
N LEU A 36 1.38 9.89 -0.93
CA LEU A 36 1.25 10.10 0.51
C LEU A 36 1.53 11.55 0.91
N ILE A 37 2.58 12.17 0.36
CA ILE A 37 2.89 13.56 0.62
C ILE A 37 1.80 14.47 0.06
N ALA A 38 1.34 14.25 -1.18
CA ALA A 38 0.25 15.02 -1.77
C ALA A 38 -1.03 14.97 -0.92
N MET A 39 -1.40 13.78 -0.42
CA MET A 39 -2.56 13.63 0.47
C MET A 39 -2.39 14.39 1.78
N ARG A 40 -1.19 14.37 2.38
CA ARG A 40 -0.90 15.12 3.62
C ARG A 40 -1.02 16.62 3.42
N GLU A 41 -0.45 17.16 2.34
CA GLU A 41 -0.53 18.58 2.00
C GLU A 41 -1.99 19.01 1.80
N ILE A 42 -2.79 18.20 1.11
CA ILE A 42 -4.23 18.47 0.92
C ILE A 42 -4.98 18.45 2.26
N CYS A 43 -4.66 17.51 3.15
CA CYS A 43 -5.24 17.47 4.49
C CYS A 43 -4.90 18.73 5.28
N GLU A 44 -3.64 19.15 5.28
CA GLU A 44 -3.19 20.37 5.96
C GLU A 44 -3.87 21.63 5.42
N GLN A 45 -3.95 21.78 4.09
CA GLN A 45 -4.67 22.89 3.44
C GLN A 45 -6.15 22.95 3.82
N LYS A 46 -6.77 21.79 4.10
CA LYS A 46 -8.16 21.68 4.54
C LYS A 46 -8.33 21.77 6.06
N GLY A 47 -7.24 21.95 6.81
CA GLY A 47 -7.25 22.00 8.27
C GLY A 47 -7.54 20.67 8.95
N ILE A 48 -7.38 19.54 8.23
CA ILE A 48 -7.56 18.19 8.78
C ILE A 48 -6.32 17.86 9.62
N SER A 49 -6.53 17.72 10.93
CA SER A 49 -5.46 17.44 11.87
C SER A 49 -5.02 15.98 11.86
N ASN A 50 -3.77 15.71 12.27
CA ASN A 50 -3.29 14.34 12.51
C ASN A 50 -4.16 13.58 13.52
N THR A 51 -4.75 14.28 14.50
CA THR A 51 -5.68 13.67 15.47
C THR A 51 -6.93 13.13 14.80
N GLU A 52 -7.50 13.86 13.83
CA GLU A 52 -8.65 13.40 13.05
C GLU A 52 -8.30 12.18 12.20
N ILE A 53 -7.12 12.16 11.57
CA ILE A 53 -6.63 10.99 10.81
C ILE A 53 -6.50 9.78 11.72
N LEU A 54 -5.91 9.94 12.92
CA LEU A 54 -5.78 8.85 13.89
C LEU A 54 -7.14 8.36 14.40
N SER A 55 -8.08 9.28 14.65
CA SER A 55 -9.45 8.94 15.03
C SER A 55 -10.16 8.16 13.93
N PHE A 56 -10.05 8.62 12.67
CA PHE A 56 -10.57 7.91 11.51
C PHE A 56 -10.02 6.48 11.44
N LYS A 57 -8.71 6.31 11.69
CA LYS A 57 -8.08 5.00 11.72
C LYS A 57 -8.62 4.07 12.79
N SER A 58 -8.82 4.59 13.99
CA SER A 58 -9.35 3.82 15.11
C SER A 58 -10.82 3.46 14.94
N THR A 59 -11.60 4.28 14.24
CA THR A 59 -13.05 4.12 14.10
C THR A 59 -13.46 3.34 12.85
N ASN A 60 -12.57 3.18 11.88
CA ASN A 60 -12.85 2.48 10.61
C ASN A 60 -11.89 1.30 10.33
N PRO A 61 -11.60 0.41 11.31
CA PRO A 61 -10.56 -0.60 11.15
C PRO A 61 -10.79 -1.57 9.99
N GLN A 62 -12.05 -1.96 9.72
CA GLN A 62 -12.37 -2.86 8.62
C GLN A 62 -12.11 -2.21 7.26
N GLY A 63 -12.60 -0.98 7.04
CA GLY A 63 -12.38 -0.26 5.78
C GLY A 63 -10.90 0.02 5.52
N LEU A 64 -10.11 0.24 6.57
CA LEU A 64 -8.65 0.31 6.47
C LEU A 64 -8.02 -1.01 6.08
N GLN A 65 -8.45 -2.12 6.67
CA GLN A 65 -7.93 -3.43 6.32
C GLN A 65 -8.26 -3.81 4.87
N ASP A 66 -9.47 -3.51 4.43
CA ASP A 66 -9.92 -3.76 3.04
C ASP A 66 -9.12 -2.91 2.06
N GLY A 67 -8.99 -1.60 2.33
CA GLY A 67 -8.16 -0.72 1.50
C GLY A 67 -6.68 -1.11 1.48
N LEU A 68 -6.13 -1.60 2.60
CA LEU A 68 -4.77 -2.15 2.64
C LEU A 68 -4.64 -3.41 1.79
N ASN A 69 -5.62 -4.30 1.81
CA ASN A 69 -5.64 -5.51 0.99
C ASN A 69 -5.67 -5.17 -0.51
N ASP A 70 -6.52 -4.22 -0.90
CA ASP A 70 -6.60 -3.73 -2.28
C ASP A 70 -5.27 -3.11 -2.73
N LEU A 71 -4.63 -2.32 -1.85
CA LEU A 71 -3.32 -1.74 -2.11
C LEU A 71 -2.25 -2.83 -2.31
N TYR A 72 -2.21 -3.86 -1.46
CA TYR A 72 -1.26 -4.96 -1.60
C TYR A 72 -1.45 -5.72 -2.93
N ILE A 73 -2.69 -5.94 -3.36
CA ILE A 73 -2.99 -6.58 -4.64
C ILE A 73 -2.53 -5.70 -5.79
N GLY A 74 -2.88 -4.41 -5.78
CA GLY A 74 -2.53 -3.46 -6.84
C GLY A 74 -1.03 -3.33 -7.02
N LEU A 75 -0.29 -3.08 -5.93
CA LEU A 75 1.16 -2.94 -5.98
C LEU A 75 1.87 -4.23 -6.39
N SER A 76 1.36 -5.39 -5.96
CA SER A 76 1.87 -6.68 -6.44
C SER A 76 1.74 -6.80 -7.96
N GLY A 77 0.61 -6.36 -8.52
CA GLY A 77 0.39 -6.32 -9.96
C GLY A 77 1.35 -5.40 -10.71
N GLU A 78 1.55 -4.18 -10.20
CA GLU A 78 2.48 -3.19 -10.79
C GLU A 78 3.94 -3.65 -10.76
N ILE A 79 4.38 -4.32 -9.69
CA ILE A 79 5.74 -4.86 -9.60
C ILE A 79 5.92 -6.04 -10.55
N LEU A 80 4.94 -6.95 -10.60
CA LEU A 80 5.02 -8.14 -11.46
C LEU A 80 4.99 -7.79 -12.95
N SER A 81 4.17 -6.82 -13.36
CA SER A 81 4.04 -6.40 -14.77
C SER A 81 5.31 -5.77 -15.34
N GLN A 82 6.18 -5.25 -14.49
CA GLN A 82 7.47 -4.65 -14.88
C GLN A 82 8.63 -5.66 -14.92
N ASN A 83 8.41 -6.88 -14.40
CA ASN A 83 9.37 -7.99 -14.47
C ASN A 83 9.18 -8.87 -15.72
N GLU A 84 8.07 -8.71 -16.44
CA GLU A 84 7.80 -9.38 -17.73
C GLU A 84 8.44 -8.65 -18.93
#